data_AF-A0A942CX89-F1
#
_entry.id   AF-A0A942CX89-F1
#
_cell.length_a   1.000
_cell.length_b   1.000
_cell.length_c   1.000
_cell.angle_alpha   90.00
_cell.angle_beta   90.00
_cell.angle_gamma   90.00
#
_symmetry.space_group_name_H-M   'P 1'
#
loop_
_entity.id
_entity.type
_entity.pdbx_description
1 polymer ?
#
loop_
_entity_poly.entity_id
_entity_poly.type
_entity_poly.pdbx_seq_one_letter_code
_entity_poly.pdbx_strand_id
1 'polypeptide(L)'
;MSFRSVFIALVIAFALIIGALLVQRARPRVETDQPNAEFVKATGKCAECHSRQQYSIVHEFEMSKHATQGVTCLDCHQPQKGQEKNKIDHNGFQITAHITPANCRVCHEQIYQEFVRSRHAAPSWSAVFGESGLTPEQADFAEKLHPGYVKRPANALAKLEGPSAIGGGCAQCHSVGKPHDDGSIGNCTACHTRHTSSVAIARMPRTCGQCHMGPDHSQIEIY
;
A
#
# COMPACT_ATOMS: atom_id res chain seq x y z
N MET A 1 7.35 51.00 28.89
CA MET A 1 6.22 50.09 28.63
C MET A 1 5.14 50.35 29.67
N SER A 2 3.86 50.43 29.28
CA SER A 2 2.77 50.59 30.26
C SER A 2 2.39 49.24 30.87
N PHE A 3 2.00 49.21 32.15
CA PHE A 3 1.49 48.01 32.82
C PHE A 3 0.37 47.34 32.02
N ARG A 4 -0.51 48.16 31.41
CA ARG A 4 -1.62 47.70 30.57
C ARG A 4 -1.14 46.92 29.35
N SER A 5 -0.09 47.39 28.69
CA SER A 5 0.49 46.71 27.51
C SER A 5 1.13 45.37 27.88
N VAL A 6 1.83 45.32 29.02
CA VAL A 6 2.46 44.08 29.52
C VAL A 6 1.40 43.06 29.94
N PHE A 7 0.35 43.50 30.64
CA PHE A 7 -0.76 42.66 31.07
C PHE A 7 -1.50 42.03 29.88
N ILE A 8 -1.82 42.82 28.85
CA ILE A 8 -2.49 42.32 27.64
C ILE A 8 -1.63 41.27 26.93
N ALA A 9 -0.32 41.50 26.80
CA ALA A 9 0.59 40.55 26.18
C ALA A 9 0.65 39.21 26.92
N LEU A 10 0.68 39.24 28.26
CA LEU A 10 0.68 38.04 29.10
C LEU A 10 -0.62 37.23 28.97
N VAL A 11 -1.77 37.91 28.94
CA VAL A 11 -3.07 37.24 28.77
C VAL A 11 -3.18 36.57 27.41
N ILE A 12 -2.74 37.25 26.34
CA ILE A 12 -2.73 36.67 24.98
C ILE A 12 -1.78 35.46 24.92
N ALA A 13 -0.56 35.57 25.45
CA ALA A 13 0.38 34.46 25.48
C ALA A 13 -0.17 33.25 26.24
N PHE A 14 -0.79 33.49 27.40
CA PHE A 14 -1.43 32.43 28.18
C PHE A 14 -2.60 31.78 27.43
N ALA A 15 -3.45 32.56 26.77
CA ALA A 15 -4.55 32.05 25.96
C ALA A 15 -4.06 31.20 24.77
N LEU A 16 -2.97 31.61 24.11
CA LEU A 16 -2.35 30.85 23.02
C LEU A 16 -1.77 29.52 23.52
N ILE A 17 -1.12 29.51 24.69
CA ILE A 17 -0.61 28.28 25.31
C ILE A 17 -1.76 27.33 25.66
N ILE A 18 -2.83 27.83 26.27
CA ILE A 18 -4.02 27.02 26.56
C ILE A 18 -4.65 26.50 25.27
N GLY A 19 -4.76 27.33 24.24
CA GLY A 19 -5.27 26.91 22.92
C GLY A 19 -4.44 25.76 22.34
N ALA A 20 -3.11 25.87 22.37
CA ALA A 20 -2.22 24.80 21.93
C ALA A 20 -2.39 23.51 22.74
N LEU A 21 -2.54 23.60 24.07
CA LEU A 21 -2.77 22.44 24.94
C LEU A 21 -4.13 21.77 24.67
N LEU A 22 -5.18 22.55 24.40
CA LEU A 22 -6.50 22.01 24.04
C LEU A 22 -6.47 21.33 22.67
N VAL A 23 -5.78 21.91 21.69
CA VAL A 23 -5.56 21.28 20.38
C VAL A 23 -4.76 19.99 20.54
N GLN A 24 -3.67 20.00 21.31
CA GLN A 24 -2.87 18.79 21.59
C GLN A 24 -3.68 17.70 22.29
N ARG A 25 -4.54 18.06 23.24
CA ARG A 25 -5.44 17.12 23.92
C ARG A 25 -6.50 16.51 22.98
N ALA A 26 -6.94 17.26 21.98
CA ALA A 26 -7.91 16.81 21.00
C ALA A 26 -7.29 15.95 19.88
N ARG A 27 -5.95 15.90 19.77
CA ARG A 27 -5.28 15.04 18.80
C ARG A 27 -5.56 13.56 19.11
N PRO A 28 -5.81 12.73 18.07
CA PRO A 28 -5.93 11.30 18.22
C PRO A 28 -4.72 10.74 18.99
N ARG A 29 -4.96 9.79 19.92
CA ARG A 29 -3.87 9.17 20.71
C ARG A 29 -2.73 8.61 19.86
N VAL A 30 -3.07 8.12 18.67
CA VAL A 30 -2.11 7.64 17.67
C VAL A 30 -1.09 8.71 17.22
N GLU A 31 -1.38 10.00 17.35
CA GLU A 31 -0.46 11.11 17.06
C GLU A 31 0.30 11.63 18.29
N THR A 32 -0.14 11.29 19.50
CA THR A 32 0.41 11.82 20.76
C THR A 32 1.17 10.79 21.59
N ASP A 33 0.89 9.51 21.38
CA ASP A 33 1.55 8.42 22.06
C ASP A 33 2.98 8.31 21.52
N GLN A 34 3.95 8.47 22.41
CA GLN A 34 5.35 8.22 22.10
C GLN A 34 5.60 6.69 22.11
N PRO A 35 6.37 6.17 21.15
CA PRO A 35 6.82 4.77 21.16
C PRO A 35 7.44 4.42 22.52
N ASN A 36 6.98 3.33 23.16
CA ASN A 36 7.62 2.81 24.37
C ASN A 36 8.64 1.70 24.02
N ALA A 37 9.53 1.38 24.95
CA ALA A 37 10.61 0.40 24.72
C ALA A 37 10.10 -1.02 24.41
N GLU A 38 8.91 -1.37 24.89
CA GLU A 38 8.24 -2.65 24.59
C GLU A 38 7.69 -2.68 23.16
N PHE A 39 7.30 -1.52 22.65
CA PHE A 39 6.77 -1.26 21.31
C PHE A 39 7.87 -1.24 20.24
N VAL A 40 9.06 -0.65 20.52
CA VAL A 40 10.26 -0.81 19.66
C VAL A 40 10.70 -2.28 19.58
N LYS A 41 10.54 -3.01 20.68
CA LYS A 41 10.84 -4.44 20.76
C LYS A 41 9.83 -5.28 19.97
N ALA A 42 8.56 -4.88 19.91
CA ALA A 42 7.50 -5.52 19.13
C ALA A 42 7.64 -5.28 17.61
N THR A 43 8.15 -4.13 17.18
CA THR A 43 8.44 -3.83 15.75
C THR A 43 9.83 -4.29 15.29
N GLY A 44 10.64 -4.79 16.22
CA GLY A 44 11.99 -5.32 15.98
C GLY A 44 13.07 -4.24 15.76
N LYS A 45 14.33 -4.71 15.61
CA LYS A 45 15.53 -3.87 15.35
C LYS A 45 15.38 -2.96 14.12
N CYS A 46 14.47 -3.29 13.22
CA CYS A 46 14.16 -2.54 12.01
C CYS A 46 13.64 -1.13 12.35
N ALA A 47 12.67 -1.01 13.25
CA ALA A 47 12.03 0.27 13.57
C ALA A 47 12.97 1.24 14.31
N GLU A 48 13.96 0.74 15.05
CA GLU A 48 14.94 1.59 15.76
C GLU A 48 15.70 2.50 14.78
N CYS A 49 16.18 1.93 13.66
CA CYS A 49 16.87 2.69 12.62
C CYS A 49 15.88 3.43 11.71
N HIS A 50 14.81 2.74 11.28
CA HIS A 50 13.85 3.31 10.33
C HIS A 50 13.01 4.44 10.93
N SER A 51 12.80 4.50 12.23
CA SER A 51 12.11 5.65 12.87
C SER A 51 12.92 6.95 12.72
N ARG A 52 14.25 6.86 12.58
CA ARG A 52 15.13 8.02 12.38
C ARG A 52 15.32 8.35 10.90
N GLN A 53 15.44 7.33 10.04
CA GLN A 53 15.70 7.53 8.61
C GLN A 53 14.42 7.72 7.78
N GLN A 54 13.33 7.08 8.20
CA GLN A 54 12.06 6.97 7.48
C GLN A 54 10.89 7.02 8.46
N TYR A 55 10.86 8.06 9.31
CA TYR A 55 9.88 8.22 10.38
C TYR A 55 8.44 7.98 9.91
N SER A 56 8.05 8.52 8.75
CA SER A 56 6.69 8.39 8.22
C SER A 56 6.28 6.95 7.95
N ILE A 57 7.20 6.09 7.50
CA ILE A 57 6.91 4.66 7.24
C ILE A 57 6.63 3.94 8.54
N VAL A 58 7.47 4.16 9.55
CA VAL A 58 7.30 3.55 10.86
C VAL A 58 6.00 4.05 11.48
N HIS A 59 5.77 5.36 11.47
CA HIS A 59 4.54 5.96 11.98
C HIS A 59 3.29 5.40 11.28
N GLU A 60 3.25 5.31 9.95
CA GLU A 60 2.14 4.70 9.21
C GLU A 60 1.90 3.24 9.61
N PHE A 61 2.96 2.46 9.78
CA PHE A 61 2.85 1.07 10.23
C PHE A 61 2.27 0.98 11.64
N GLU A 62 2.68 1.86 12.55
CA GLU A 62 2.17 1.93 13.92
C GLU A 62 0.66 2.21 13.97
N MET A 63 0.13 2.97 13.00
CA MET A 63 -1.32 3.20 12.85
C MET A 63 -2.09 1.98 12.33
N SER A 64 -1.40 0.94 11.84
CA SER A 64 -2.02 -0.21 11.19
C SER A 64 -2.61 -1.21 12.18
N LYS A 65 -3.62 -1.97 11.73
CA LYS A 65 -4.08 -3.14 12.48
C LYS A 65 -3.00 -4.20 12.62
N HIS A 66 -2.10 -4.31 11.64
CA HIS A 66 -0.99 -5.28 11.68
C HIS A 66 -0.10 -5.04 12.92
N ALA A 67 0.27 -3.79 13.21
CA ALA A 67 1.03 -3.46 14.41
C ALA A 67 0.28 -3.86 15.70
N THR A 68 -1.03 -3.59 15.77
CA THR A 68 -1.85 -3.98 16.94
C THR A 68 -1.98 -5.49 17.13
N GLN A 69 -1.78 -6.28 16.07
CA GLN A 69 -1.82 -7.74 16.09
C GLN A 69 -0.43 -8.38 16.22
N GLY A 70 0.62 -7.58 16.46
CA GLY A 70 1.97 -8.07 16.68
C GLY A 70 2.70 -8.51 15.41
N VAL A 71 2.21 -8.13 14.22
CA VAL A 71 2.97 -8.28 12.97
C VAL A 71 4.15 -7.32 13.01
N THR A 72 5.29 -7.77 12.50
CA THR A 72 6.56 -7.04 12.46
C THR A 72 6.93 -6.62 11.05
N CYS A 73 7.92 -5.74 10.91
CA CYS A 73 8.45 -5.36 9.59
C CYS A 73 8.95 -6.59 8.82
N LEU A 74 9.60 -7.53 9.53
CA LEU A 74 10.20 -8.71 8.91
C LEU A 74 9.14 -9.71 8.44
N ASP A 75 7.99 -9.82 9.08
CA ASP A 75 6.94 -10.75 8.63
C ASP A 75 6.45 -10.45 7.21
N CYS A 76 6.49 -9.18 6.80
CA CYS A 76 6.19 -8.77 5.43
C CYS A 76 7.43 -8.72 4.54
N HIS A 77 8.54 -8.17 5.04
CA HIS A 77 9.77 -7.97 4.28
C HIS A 77 10.66 -9.22 4.19
N GLN A 78 10.30 -10.33 4.83
CA GLN A 78 11.03 -11.58 4.68
C GLN A 78 10.75 -12.16 3.28
N PRO A 79 11.80 -12.47 2.49
CA PRO A 79 11.63 -13.06 1.17
C PRO A 79 10.92 -14.41 1.25
N GLN A 80 9.91 -14.58 0.39
CA GLN A 80 9.20 -15.84 0.25
C GLN A 80 9.82 -16.72 -0.84
N LYS A 81 9.37 -17.97 -0.93
CA LYS A 81 9.75 -18.88 -2.02
C LYS A 81 9.44 -18.25 -3.38
N GLY A 82 10.39 -18.26 -4.30
CA GLY A 82 10.25 -17.64 -5.61
C GLY A 82 10.69 -16.17 -5.67
N GLN A 83 11.07 -15.57 -4.53
CA GLN A 83 11.59 -14.20 -4.46
C GLN A 83 13.12 -14.15 -4.33
N GLU A 84 13.84 -15.21 -4.69
CA GLU A 84 15.28 -15.33 -4.49
C GLU A 84 16.07 -14.21 -5.16
N LYS A 85 15.62 -13.71 -6.31
CA LYS A 85 16.23 -12.58 -7.03
C LYS A 85 16.03 -11.23 -6.34
N ASN A 86 15.02 -11.11 -5.47
CA ASN A 86 14.67 -9.89 -4.77
C ASN A 86 15.20 -9.86 -3.33
N LYS A 87 16.08 -10.81 -2.98
CA LYS A 87 16.74 -10.88 -1.68
C LYS A 87 17.83 -9.82 -1.58
N ILE A 88 17.86 -9.14 -0.44
CA ILE A 88 18.82 -8.10 -0.13
C ILE A 88 19.34 -8.39 1.28
N ASP A 89 20.66 -8.46 1.43
CA ASP A 89 21.29 -8.45 2.74
C ASP A 89 21.21 -7.03 3.31
N HIS A 90 20.60 -6.89 4.48
CA HIS A 90 20.39 -5.62 5.14
C HIS A 90 20.65 -5.74 6.64
N ASN A 91 21.80 -5.24 7.10
CA ASN A 91 22.17 -5.18 8.52
C ASN A 91 22.06 -6.53 9.25
N GLY A 92 22.49 -7.61 8.59
CA GLY A 92 22.45 -8.97 9.14
C GLY A 92 21.13 -9.71 8.97
N PHE A 93 20.16 -9.13 8.25
CA PHE A 93 18.92 -9.77 7.85
C PHE A 93 18.89 -9.99 6.34
N GLN A 94 18.21 -11.05 5.90
CA GLN A 94 17.79 -11.17 4.51
C GLN A 94 16.37 -10.67 4.35
N ILE A 95 16.21 -9.59 3.59
CA ILE A 95 14.94 -8.93 3.36
C ILE A 95 14.62 -8.85 1.87
N THR A 96 13.39 -8.45 1.54
CA THR A 96 12.99 -7.99 0.22
C THR A 96 12.31 -6.63 0.33
N ALA A 97 12.68 -5.71 -0.56
CA ALA A 97 11.95 -4.46 -0.74
C ALA A 97 10.76 -4.62 -1.72
N HIS A 98 10.70 -5.75 -2.43
CA HIS A 98 9.69 -6.06 -3.43
C HIS A 98 8.67 -7.04 -2.87
N ILE A 99 7.81 -6.55 -1.98
CA ILE A 99 6.70 -7.33 -1.42
C ILE A 99 5.67 -7.59 -2.53
N THR A 100 5.23 -8.84 -2.63
CA THR A 100 4.19 -9.28 -3.56
C THR A 100 3.03 -9.92 -2.78
N PRO A 101 1.94 -10.34 -3.45
CA PRO A 101 0.89 -11.12 -2.80
C PRO A 101 1.38 -12.43 -2.17
N ALA A 102 2.54 -12.98 -2.58
CA ALA A 102 3.14 -14.15 -1.94
C ALA A 102 3.45 -13.91 -0.45
N ASN A 103 3.89 -12.70 -0.08
CA ASN A 103 4.11 -12.33 1.32
C ASN A 103 2.78 -12.20 2.08
N CYS A 104 1.74 -11.64 1.44
CA CYS A 104 0.44 -11.43 2.08
C CYS A 104 -0.28 -12.76 2.35
N ARG A 105 -0.23 -13.70 1.41
CA ARG A 105 -0.98 -14.96 1.46
C ARG A 105 -0.46 -15.95 2.52
N VAL A 106 0.72 -15.71 3.10
CA VAL A 106 1.20 -16.43 4.28
C VAL A 106 0.16 -16.40 5.40
N CYS A 107 -0.53 -15.26 5.57
CA CYS A 107 -1.60 -15.08 6.54
C CYS A 107 -2.98 -14.91 5.88
N HIS A 108 -3.05 -14.36 4.67
CA HIS A 108 -4.29 -13.98 3.97
C HIS A 108 -4.59 -14.85 2.75
N GLU A 109 -4.38 -16.16 2.85
CA GLU A 109 -4.56 -17.11 1.74
C GLU A 109 -5.96 -17.03 1.13
N GLN A 110 -7.01 -17.02 1.95
CA GLN A 110 -8.38 -16.97 1.45
C GLN A 110 -8.63 -15.70 0.60
N ILE A 111 -8.21 -14.54 1.10
CA ILE A 111 -8.39 -13.25 0.43
C ILE A 111 -7.62 -13.25 -0.89
N TYR A 112 -6.41 -13.81 -0.90
CA TYR A 112 -5.63 -13.97 -2.12
C TYR A 112 -6.35 -14.85 -3.15
N GLN A 113 -6.92 -15.99 -2.73
CA GLN A 113 -7.68 -16.87 -3.61
C GLN A 113 -8.95 -16.21 -4.18
N GLU A 114 -9.62 -15.37 -3.39
CA GLU A 114 -10.74 -14.54 -3.87
C GLU A 114 -10.26 -13.50 -4.89
N PHE A 115 -9.15 -12.81 -4.59
CA PHE A 115 -8.57 -11.80 -5.47
C PHE A 115 -8.18 -12.38 -6.84
N VAL A 116 -7.43 -13.49 -6.89
CA VAL A 116 -6.94 -14.09 -8.15
C VAL A 116 -8.07 -14.61 -9.05
N ARG A 117 -9.25 -14.87 -8.49
CA ARG A 117 -10.46 -15.23 -9.25
C ARG A 117 -11.21 -14.02 -9.81
N SER A 118 -10.87 -12.81 -9.38
CA SER A 118 -11.56 -11.58 -9.77
C SER A 118 -11.02 -10.99 -11.08
N ARG A 119 -11.73 -9.99 -11.61
CA ARG A 119 -11.26 -9.21 -12.77
C ARG A 119 -10.12 -8.24 -12.46
N HIS A 120 -9.86 -7.94 -11.19
CA HIS A 120 -8.71 -7.13 -10.79
C HIS A 120 -7.38 -7.90 -10.86
N ALA A 121 -7.41 -9.23 -10.99
CA ALA A 121 -6.22 -10.05 -11.18
C ALA A 121 -5.81 -10.09 -12.67
N ALA A 122 -5.55 -11.29 -13.22
CA ALA A 122 -5.05 -11.46 -14.59
C ALA A 122 -5.84 -10.66 -15.66
N PRO A 123 -7.19 -10.57 -15.65
CA PRO A 123 -7.92 -9.76 -16.63
C PRO A 123 -7.52 -8.28 -16.67
N SER A 124 -7.24 -7.67 -15.51
CA SER A 124 -6.78 -6.28 -15.43
C SER A 124 -5.43 -6.12 -16.13
N TRP A 125 -4.48 -7.02 -15.87
CA TRP A 125 -3.17 -6.97 -16.51
C TRP A 125 -3.26 -7.22 -18.01
N SER A 126 -4.02 -8.24 -18.41
CA SER A 126 -4.17 -8.64 -19.81
C SER A 126 -4.89 -7.61 -20.67
N ALA A 127 -5.69 -6.71 -20.08
CA ALA A 127 -6.28 -5.59 -20.79
C ALA A 127 -5.23 -4.66 -21.43
N VAL A 128 -4.02 -4.60 -20.88
CA VAL A 128 -2.90 -3.78 -21.39
C VAL A 128 -1.82 -4.65 -22.03
N PHE A 129 -1.42 -5.72 -21.35
CA PHE A 129 -0.22 -6.50 -21.70
C PHE A 129 -0.51 -7.87 -22.33
N GLY A 130 -1.78 -8.24 -22.52
CA GLY A 130 -2.16 -9.58 -22.95
C GLY A 130 -1.67 -10.65 -21.97
N GLU A 131 -1.12 -11.74 -22.48
CA GLU A 131 -0.62 -12.85 -21.64
C GLU A 131 0.81 -12.65 -21.13
N SER A 132 1.43 -11.48 -21.36
CA SER A 132 2.83 -11.24 -21.01
C SER A 132 3.11 -11.47 -19.52
N GLY A 133 4.05 -12.36 -19.20
CA GLY A 133 4.45 -12.68 -17.83
C GLY A 133 3.54 -13.65 -17.07
N LEU A 134 2.37 -14.00 -17.61
CA LEU A 134 1.54 -15.06 -17.04
C LEU A 134 2.11 -16.44 -17.43
N THR A 135 2.07 -17.40 -16.51
CA THR A 135 2.29 -18.81 -16.89
C THR A 135 1.07 -19.33 -17.65
N PRO A 136 1.21 -20.38 -18.49
CA PRO A 136 0.07 -21.01 -19.16
C PRO A 136 -1.04 -21.42 -18.20
N GLU A 137 -0.69 -21.93 -17.02
CA GLU A 137 -1.65 -22.36 -16.01
C GLU A 137 -2.40 -21.18 -15.40
N GLN A 138 -1.71 -20.06 -15.16
CA GLN A 138 -2.34 -18.83 -14.67
C GLN A 138 -3.31 -18.25 -15.71
N ALA A 139 -2.90 -18.23 -16.98
CA ALA A 139 -3.72 -17.77 -18.09
C ALA A 139 -4.96 -18.66 -18.26
N ASP A 140 -4.79 -19.98 -18.29
CA ASP A 140 -5.87 -20.97 -18.41
C ASP A 140 -6.88 -20.87 -17.24
N PHE A 141 -6.38 -20.77 -16.02
CA PHE A 141 -7.21 -20.63 -14.83
C PHE A 141 -8.09 -19.39 -14.90
N ALA A 142 -7.49 -18.23 -15.22
CA ALA A 142 -8.22 -16.97 -15.26
C ALA A 142 -9.15 -16.88 -16.48
N GLU A 143 -8.74 -17.42 -17.63
CA GLU A 143 -9.56 -17.48 -18.85
C GLU A 143 -10.80 -18.37 -18.67
N LYS A 144 -10.67 -19.48 -17.92
CA LYS A 144 -11.82 -20.32 -17.56
C LYS A 144 -12.88 -19.54 -16.76
N LEU A 145 -12.46 -18.61 -15.91
CA LEU A 145 -13.35 -17.78 -15.10
C LEU A 145 -13.85 -16.55 -15.86
N HIS A 146 -13.02 -15.98 -16.75
CA HIS A 146 -13.31 -14.78 -17.52
C HIS A 146 -13.01 -14.98 -19.00
N PRO A 147 -13.83 -15.75 -19.74
CA PRO A 147 -13.57 -16.04 -21.15
C PRO A 147 -13.47 -14.78 -22.01
N GLY A 148 -12.41 -14.68 -22.81
CA GLY A 148 -12.07 -13.58 -23.71
C GLY A 148 -11.33 -12.41 -23.06
N TYR A 149 -11.05 -12.45 -21.74
CA TYR A 149 -10.45 -11.33 -21.03
C TYR A 149 -8.96 -11.50 -20.71
N VAL A 150 -8.42 -12.72 -20.80
CA VAL A 150 -7.02 -13.01 -20.44
C VAL A 150 -6.22 -13.40 -21.68
N LYS A 151 -6.69 -14.39 -22.43
CA LYS A 151 -6.08 -14.85 -23.68
C LYS A 151 -6.42 -13.94 -24.85
N ARG A 152 -5.82 -12.76 -24.83
CA ARG A 152 -6.07 -11.69 -25.79
C ARG A 152 -4.78 -10.98 -26.18
N PRO A 153 -4.71 -10.37 -27.37
CA PRO A 153 -3.57 -9.53 -27.72
C PRO A 153 -3.45 -8.36 -26.75
N ALA A 154 -2.20 -7.95 -26.49
CA ALA A 154 -1.90 -6.72 -25.78
C ALA A 154 -2.57 -5.51 -26.45
N ASN A 155 -2.86 -4.48 -25.65
CA ASN A 155 -3.53 -3.29 -26.15
C ASN A 155 -2.68 -2.61 -27.24
N ALA A 156 -3.28 -2.36 -28.41
CA ALA A 156 -2.57 -1.76 -29.53
C ALA A 156 -2.00 -0.37 -29.19
N LEU A 157 -2.73 0.44 -28.40
CA LEU A 157 -2.25 1.74 -27.93
C LEU A 157 -1.05 1.58 -26.99
N ALA A 158 -1.08 0.56 -26.12
CA ALA A 158 0.06 0.30 -25.23
C ALA A 158 1.35 -0.02 -25.99
N LYS A 159 1.22 -0.72 -27.12
CA LYS A 159 2.35 -1.00 -28.00
C LYS A 159 2.84 0.25 -28.74
N LEU A 160 1.94 1.15 -29.14
CA LEU A 160 2.26 2.35 -29.92
C LEU A 160 2.91 3.45 -29.07
N GLU A 161 2.40 3.71 -27.87
CA GLU A 161 2.90 4.77 -26.97
C GLU A 161 4.28 4.45 -26.38
N GLY A 162 4.63 3.17 -26.30
CA GLY A 162 5.93 2.71 -25.82
C GLY A 162 6.07 2.66 -24.29
N PRO A 163 7.17 2.09 -23.79
CA PRO A 163 7.29 1.64 -22.39
C PRO A 163 7.26 2.77 -21.37
N SER A 164 7.81 3.94 -21.68
CA SER A 164 7.85 5.08 -20.76
C SER A 164 6.46 5.66 -20.50
N ALA A 165 5.68 5.89 -21.56
CA ALA A 165 4.30 6.38 -21.46
C ALA A 165 3.40 5.36 -20.76
N ILE A 166 3.56 4.07 -21.08
CA ILE A 166 2.78 3.00 -20.45
C ILE A 166 3.15 2.80 -18.99
N GLY A 167 4.43 2.92 -18.62
CA GLY A 167 4.88 2.88 -17.24
C GLY A 167 4.23 3.98 -16.37
N GLY A 168 4.11 5.20 -16.90
CA GLY A 168 3.45 6.31 -16.20
C GLY A 168 1.92 6.33 -16.32
N GLY A 169 1.34 5.67 -17.32
CA GLY A 169 -0.09 5.66 -17.61
C GLY A 169 -0.76 4.33 -17.28
N CYS A 170 -1.06 3.52 -18.31
CA CYS A 170 -1.87 2.31 -18.19
C CYS A 170 -1.35 1.35 -17.10
N ALA A 171 -0.04 1.21 -16.95
CA ALA A 171 0.55 0.32 -15.95
C ALA A 171 0.21 0.73 -14.51
N GLN A 172 0.00 2.02 -14.21
CA GLN A 172 -0.32 2.48 -12.87
C GLN A 172 -1.68 1.95 -12.41
N CYS A 173 -2.65 1.84 -13.31
CA CYS A 173 -3.98 1.30 -13.02
C CYS A 173 -4.01 -0.24 -13.14
N HIS A 174 -3.42 -0.78 -14.21
CA HIS A 174 -3.59 -2.20 -14.56
C HIS A 174 -2.62 -3.15 -13.87
N SER A 175 -1.55 -2.64 -13.23
CA SER A 175 -0.62 -3.46 -12.44
C SER A 175 -1.22 -3.98 -11.13
N VAL A 176 -2.46 -3.60 -10.79
CA VAL A 176 -3.21 -4.27 -9.73
C VAL A 176 -3.30 -5.79 -9.96
N GLY A 177 -3.27 -6.23 -11.23
CA GLY A 177 -3.29 -7.63 -11.64
C GLY A 177 -1.95 -8.19 -12.14
N LYS A 178 -0.84 -7.52 -11.87
CA LYS A 178 0.48 -7.90 -12.42
C LYS A 178 0.96 -9.27 -11.93
N PRO A 179 1.42 -10.18 -12.81
CA PRO A 179 2.12 -11.40 -12.40
C PRO A 179 3.54 -11.11 -11.89
N HIS A 180 3.99 -11.89 -10.90
CA HIS A 180 5.32 -11.79 -10.30
C HIS A 180 6.12 -13.08 -10.49
N ASP A 181 7.46 -12.96 -10.43
CA ASP A 181 8.41 -14.07 -10.57
C ASP A 181 8.18 -15.20 -9.53
N ASP A 182 7.60 -14.88 -8.38
CA ASP A 182 7.25 -15.85 -7.34
C ASP A 182 5.95 -16.64 -7.62
N GLY A 183 5.35 -16.43 -8.79
CA GLY A 183 4.11 -17.07 -9.23
C GLY A 183 2.84 -16.48 -8.63
N SER A 184 2.95 -15.42 -7.81
CA SER A 184 1.79 -14.68 -7.33
C SER A 184 1.30 -13.65 -8.36
N ILE A 185 0.02 -13.29 -8.29
CA ILE A 185 -0.60 -12.28 -9.16
C ILE A 185 -1.19 -11.17 -8.30
N GLY A 186 -0.78 -9.93 -8.58
CA GLY A 186 -1.47 -8.72 -8.18
C GLY A 186 -0.68 -7.75 -7.31
N ASN A 187 -1.35 -6.71 -6.83
CA ASN A 187 -0.79 -5.72 -5.91
C ASN A 187 -1.77 -5.44 -4.77
N CYS A 188 -1.55 -6.09 -3.63
CA CYS A 188 -2.39 -5.97 -2.44
C CYS A 188 -2.42 -4.55 -1.83
N THR A 189 -1.53 -3.65 -2.25
CA THR A 189 -1.48 -2.27 -1.72
C THR A 189 -2.21 -1.26 -2.60
N ALA A 190 -2.87 -1.70 -3.68
CA ALA A 190 -3.62 -0.83 -4.58
C ALA A 190 -4.84 -0.18 -3.88
N CYS A 191 -5.53 -0.90 -2.99
CA CYS A 191 -6.75 -0.40 -2.35
C CYS A 191 -6.54 0.01 -0.88
N HIS A 192 -5.88 -0.83 -0.08
CA HIS A 192 -5.48 -0.48 1.29
C HIS A 192 -3.97 -0.26 1.31
N THR A 193 -3.57 1.00 1.22
CA THR A 193 -2.18 1.39 1.00
C THR A 193 -1.26 0.93 2.12
N ARG A 194 -0.02 0.61 1.76
CA ARG A 194 1.07 0.50 2.74
C ARG A 194 1.37 1.90 3.33
N HIS A 195 1.85 2.04 4.56
CA HIS A 195 2.04 0.98 5.57
C HIS A 195 0.88 0.87 6.57
N THR A 196 -0.14 1.73 6.46
CA THR A 196 -1.33 1.69 7.32
C THR A 196 -2.21 0.47 7.09
N SER A 197 -2.22 -0.09 5.87
CA SER A 197 -3.01 -1.26 5.47
C SER A 197 -4.49 -1.16 5.88
N SER A 198 -5.07 0.03 5.71
CA SER A 198 -6.39 0.36 6.27
C SER A 198 -7.54 -0.13 5.39
N VAL A 199 -8.35 -1.05 5.91
CA VAL A 199 -9.62 -1.48 5.29
C VAL A 199 -10.60 -0.31 5.17
N ALA A 200 -10.54 0.67 6.08
CA ALA A 200 -11.38 1.86 5.98
C ALA A 200 -11.03 2.68 4.74
N ILE A 201 -9.74 2.85 4.44
CA ILE A 201 -9.28 3.49 3.19
C ILE A 201 -9.74 2.67 1.98
N ALA A 202 -9.58 1.35 1.99
CA ALA A 202 -10.04 0.50 0.89
C ALA A 202 -11.55 0.60 0.61
N ARG A 203 -12.35 1.00 1.59
CA ARG A 203 -13.81 1.18 1.46
C ARG A 203 -14.22 2.60 1.06
N MET A 204 -13.27 3.53 0.92
CA MET A 204 -13.57 4.88 0.45
C MET A 204 -13.75 4.90 -1.08
N PRO A 205 -14.78 5.56 -1.63
CA PRO A 205 -14.99 5.67 -3.07
C PRO A 205 -13.77 6.22 -3.83
N ARG A 206 -13.07 7.19 -3.21
CA ARG A 206 -11.85 7.81 -3.77
C ARG A 206 -10.71 6.83 -4.02
N THR A 207 -10.67 5.70 -3.30
CA THR A 207 -9.69 4.64 -3.53
C THR A 207 -9.93 3.97 -4.88
N CYS A 208 -11.18 3.66 -5.20
CA CYS A 208 -11.55 3.12 -6.50
C CYS A 208 -11.32 4.16 -7.61
N GLY A 209 -11.64 5.42 -7.32
CA GLY A 209 -11.48 6.56 -8.23
C GLY A 209 -10.06 6.90 -8.63
N GLN A 210 -9.04 6.22 -8.10
CA GLN A 210 -7.66 6.34 -8.62
C GLN A 210 -7.52 5.74 -10.03
N CYS A 211 -8.36 4.73 -10.36
CA CYS A 211 -8.33 4.02 -11.63
C CYS A 211 -9.69 4.08 -12.34
N HIS A 212 -10.77 4.01 -11.58
CA HIS A 212 -12.15 4.03 -12.07
C HIS A 212 -12.66 5.46 -12.26
N MET A 213 -12.00 6.16 -13.18
CA MET A 213 -12.19 7.57 -13.49
C MET A 213 -11.96 7.82 -14.99
N GLY A 214 -12.27 9.02 -15.45
CA GLY A 214 -11.94 9.46 -16.80
C GLY A 214 -12.95 9.01 -17.86
N PRO A 215 -12.64 9.26 -19.15
CA PRO A 215 -13.63 9.28 -20.23
C PRO A 215 -14.15 7.91 -20.65
N ASP A 216 -13.40 6.84 -20.40
CA ASP A 216 -13.70 5.47 -20.84
C ASP A 216 -14.44 4.65 -19.79
N HIS A 217 -14.34 5.03 -18.52
CA HIS A 217 -15.09 4.43 -17.43
C HIS A 217 -15.15 5.37 -16.21
N SER A 218 -16.05 6.35 -16.27
CA SER A 218 -16.20 7.45 -15.32
C SER A 218 -16.96 7.08 -14.03
N GLN A 219 -16.62 5.95 -13.39
CA GLN A 219 -17.43 5.49 -12.25
C GLN A 219 -17.37 6.44 -11.05
N ILE A 220 -16.22 7.06 -10.75
CA ILE A 220 -16.12 8.00 -9.64
C ILE A 220 -16.83 9.33 -9.92
N GLU A 221 -16.90 9.78 -11.17
CA GLU A 221 -17.61 10.99 -11.56
C GLU A 221 -19.14 10.80 -11.54
N ILE A 222 -19.61 9.55 -11.66
CA ILE A 222 -21.03 9.21 -11.62
C ILE A 222 -21.55 8.98 -10.17
N TYR A 223 -20.69 8.48 -9.27
CA TYR A 223 -21.04 8.16 -7.87
C TYR A 223 -21.38 9.39 -7.02
#